data_AF-A0A803KDG9-F1
#
_entry.id   AF-A0A803KDG9-F1
#
_cell.length_a   1.000
_cell.length_b   1.000
_cell.length_c   1.000
_cell.angle_alpha   90.00
_cell.angle_beta   90.00
_cell.angle_gamma   90.00
#
_symmetry.space_group_name_H-M   'P 1'
#
loop_
_entity.id
_entity.type
_entity.pdbx_description
1 polymer ?
#
loop_
_entity_poly.entity_id
_entity_poly.type
_entity_poly.pdbx_seq_one_letter_code
_entity_poly.pdbx_strand_id
1 'polypeptide(L)' 'MSNVSVFADDTKLCRPVNSIQDVTSLQQDLDQLAIWAAKWQMRFNVDKCKVMHLGCNNMQAPYTLNGTALGKSLMEK' A
#
# COMPACT_ATOMS: atom_id res chain seq x y z
N MET A 1 -2.15 -12.09 -6.87
CA MET A 1 -2.77 -11.67 -5.59
C MET A 1 -1.68 -11.01 -4.75
N SER A 2 -1.98 -9.88 -4.11
CA SER A 2 -1.04 -9.24 -3.18
C SER A 2 -0.91 -10.04 -1.89
N ASN A 3 0.26 -9.98 -1.27
CA ASN A 3 0.48 -10.56 0.05
C ASN A 3 0.20 -9.49 1.11
N VAL A 4 -0.65 -9.82 2.08
CA VAL A 4 -0.98 -8.93 3.20
C VAL A 4 -0.47 -9.55 4.49
N SER A 5 0.25 -8.77 5.28
CA SER A 5 0.73 -9.17 6.62
C SER A 5 0.24 -8.14 7.63
N VAL A 6 -0.46 -8.60 8.65
CA VAL A 6 -1.02 -7.75 9.72
C VAL A 6 -0.36 -8.15 11.03
N PHE A 7 0.26 -7.20 11.71
CA PHE A 7 0.88 -7.41 13.00
C PHE A 7 0.62 -6.21 13.91
N ALA A 8 -0.15 -6.41 14.98
CA ALA A 8 -0.62 -5.34 15.86
C ALA A 8 -1.29 -4.20 15.04
N ASP A 9 -0.79 -2.98 15.16
CA ASP A 9 -1.23 -1.80 14.41
C ASP A 9 -0.58 -1.67 13.02
N ASP A 10 0.42 -2.49 12.69
CA ASP A 10 1.11 -2.45 11.40
C ASP A 10 0.46 -3.40 10.39
N THR A 11 0.25 -2.90 9.17
CA THR A 11 -0.26 -3.71 8.06
C THR A 11 0.55 -3.43 6.81
N LYS A 12 1.13 -4.49 6.26
CA LYS A 12 1.98 -4.43 5.07
C LYS A 12 1.27 -5.10 3.90
N LEU A 13 1.21 -4.39 2.78
CA LEU A 13 0.68 -4.89 1.52
C LEU A 13 1.80 -4.91 0.49
N CYS A 14 2.17 -6.12 0.04
CA CYS A 14 3.30 -6.34 -0.84
C CYS A 14 2.86 -7.03 -2.13
N ARG A 15 3.29 -6.50 -3.28
CA ARG A 15 3.08 -7.12 -4.60
C ARG A 15 4.28 -6.85 -5.51
N PRO A 16 4.71 -7.82 -6.33
CA PRO A 16 5.63 -7.54 -7.44
C PRO A 16 4.93 -6.67 -8.49
N VAL A 17 5.49 -5.50 -8.80
CA VAL A 17 4.93 -4.54 -9.76
C VAL A 17 5.84 -4.43 -10.98
N ASN A 18 5.51 -5.14 -12.05
CA ASN A 18 6.30 -5.17 -13.29
C ASN A 18 5.56 -4.52 -14.47
N SER A 19 4.28 -4.16 -14.31
CA SER A 19 3.44 -3.62 -15.37
C SER A 19 2.41 -2.62 -14.82
N ILE A 20 1.85 -1.81 -15.71
CA ILE A 20 0.78 -0.85 -15.36
C ILE A 20 -0.43 -1.57 -14.76
N GLN A 21 -0.74 -2.79 -15.23
CA GLN A 21 -1.80 -3.62 -14.65
C GLN A 21 -1.52 -4.00 -13.19
N ASP A 22 -0.25 -4.23 -12.81
CA ASP A 22 0.13 -4.51 -11.43
C ASP A 22 0.00 -3.27 -10.55
N VAL A 23 0.31 -2.10 -11.10
CA VAL A 23 0.10 -0.81 -10.40
C VAL A 23 -1.39 -0.65 -10.09
N THR A 24 -2.25 -0.77 -11.10
CA THR A 24 -3.70 -0.68 -10.92
C THR A 24 -4.21 -1.71 -9.93
N SER A 25 -3.72 -2.95 -10.02
CA SER A 25 -4.13 -4.01 -9.12
C SER A 25 -3.69 -3.78 -7.67
N LEU A 26 -2.46 -3.26 -7.45
CA LEU A 26 -1.98 -2.92 -6.11
C LEU A 26 -2.79 -1.75 -5.53
N GLN A 27 -3.13 -0.76 -6.35
CA GLN A 27 -4.01 0.34 -5.93
C GLN A 27 -5.40 -0.20 -5.53
N GLN A 28 -6.00 -1.09 -6.33
CA GLN A 28 -7.26 -1.73 -5.99
C GLN A 28 -7.19 -2.53 -4.69
N ASP A 29 -6.14 -3.30 -4.48
CA ASP A 29 -5.94 -4.04 -3.22
C ASP A 29 -5.80 -3.09 -2.02
N LEU A 30 -5.12 -1.95 -2.20
CA LEU A 30 -4.98 -0.90 -1.19
C LEU A 30 -6.33 -0.23 -0.87
N ASP A 31 -7.15 0.04 -1.88
CA ASP A 31 -8.51 0.60 -1.71
C ASP A 31 -9.42 -0.38 -0.97
N GLN A 32 -9.37 -1.68 -1.31
CA GLN A 32 -10.12 -2.71 -0.57
C GLN A 32 -9.66 -2.82 0.87
N LEU A 33 -8.35 -2.71 1.13
CA LEU A 33 -7.79 -2.71 2.47
C LEU A 33 -8.28 -1.50 3.28
N ALA A 34 -8.35 -0.32 2.68
CA ALA A 34 -8.88 0.89 3.31
C ALA A 34 -10.36 0.74 3.69
N ILE A 35 -11.17 0.15 2.80
CA ILE A 35 -12.59 -0.14 3.05
C ILE A 35 -12.75 -1.15 4.20
N TRP A 36 -11.96 -2.23 4.20
CA TRP A 36 -11.94 -3.21 5.28
C TRP A 36 -11.60 -2.53 6.60
N ALA A 37 -10.52 -1.76 6.64
CA ALA A 37 -10.07 -1.05 7.83
C ALA A 37 -11.14 -0.09 8.35
N ALA A 38 -11.83 0.64 7.48
CA ALA A 38 -12.95 1.50 7.86
C ALA A 38 -14.13 0.71 8.45
N LYS A 39 -14.46 -0.45 7.87
CA LYS A 39 -15.52 -1.34 8.36
C LYS A 39 -15.25 -1.85 9.78
N TRP A 40 -13.98 -2.14 10.09
CA TRP A 40 -13.56 -2.60 11.42
C TRP A 40 -13.19 -1.47 12.38
N GLN A 41 -13.43 -0.20 12.01
CA GLN A 41 -13.03 0.98 12.79
C GLN A 41 -11.51 1.08 13.04
N MET A 42 -10.70 0.46 12.19
CA MET A 42 -9.23 0.46 12.21
C MET A 42 -8.65 1.41 11.15
N ARG A 43 -9.17 2.64 11.04
CA ARG A 43 -8.76 3.57 9.98
C ARG A 43 -7.25 3.82 9.99
N PHE A 44 -6.62 3.66 8.83
CA PHE A 44 -5.21 3.95 8.65
C PHE A 44 -4.93 5.45 8.80
N ASN A 45 -3.80 5.76 9.44
CA ASN A 45 -3.25 7.11 9.46
C ASN A 45 -2.37 7.32 8.22
N VAL A 46 -2.93 7.96 7.19
CA VAL A 46 -2.26 8.16 5.88
C VAL A 46 -0.87 8.79 6.02
N ASP A 47 -0.68 9.70 6.98
CA ASP A 47 0.60 10.34 7.25
C ASP A 47 1.71 9.37 7.69
N LYS A 48 1.32 8.30 8.40
CA LYS A 48 2.23 7.22 8.82
C LYS A 48 2.38 6.13 7.76
N CYS A 49 1.40 5.95 6.88
CA CYS A 49 1.49 4.99 5.78
C CYS A 49 2.48 5.48 4.72
N LYS A 50 3.42 4.62 4.34
CA LYS A 50 4.43 4.90 3.30
C LYS A 50 4.47 3.76 2.30
N VAL A 51 4.79 4.10 1.05
CA VAL A 51 5.09 3.13 0.00
C VAL A 51 6.59 2.90 -0.02
N MET A 52 6.99 1.63 0.02
CA MET A 52 8.38 1.23 -0.16
C MET A 52 8.52 0.51 -1.50
N HIS A 53 9.38 1.04 -2.37
CA HIS A 53 9.69 0.43 -3.65
C HIS A 53 10.98 -0.38 -3.52
N LEU A 54 10.89 -1.70 -3.68
CA LEU A 54 12.01 -2.62 -3.56
C LEU A 54 12.49 -3.08 -4.95
N GLY A 55 13.82 -3.16 -5.12
CA GLY A 55 14.46 -3.64 -6.35
C GLY A 55 14.59 -2.59 -7.45
N CYS A 56 15.38 -2.89 -8.47
CA CYS A 56 15.74 -1.97 -9.55
C CYS A 56 14.72 -1.90 -10.70
N ASN A 57 13.81 -2.88 -10.81
CA ASN A 57 12.91 -3.00 -11.95
C ASN A 57 11.46 -2.54 -11.66
N ASN A 58 11.29 -1.58 -10.76
CA ASN A 58 9.97 -1.14 -10.32
C ASN A 58 9.58 0.20 -10.98
N MET A 59 8.29 0.36 -11.30
CA MET A 59 7.79 1.57 -11.99
C MET A 59 7.70 2.82 -11.09
N GLN A 60 8.01 2.71 -9.79
CA GLN A 60 7.93 3.79 -8.80
C GLN A 60 6.60 4.57 -8.82
N ALA A 61 5.51 3.88 -9.16
CA ALA A 61 4.20 4.49 -9.34
C ALA A 61 3.69 5.13 -8.03
N PRO A 62 2.97 6.26 -8.12
CA PRO A 62 2.30 6.85 -6.97
C PRO A 62 1.07 6.00 -6.58
N TYR A 63 0.82 5.91 -5.27
CA TYR A 63 -0.37 5.27 -4.71
C TYR A 63 -1.09 6.23 -3.78
N THR A 64 -2.40 6.06 -3.65
CA THR A 64 -3.25 6.89 -2.82
C THR A 64 -4.02 6.04 -1.81
N LEU A 65 -4.10 6.50 -0.56
CA LEU A 65 -4.93 5.89 0.47
C LEU A 65 -6.00 6.90 0.90
N ASN A 66 -7.28 6.52 0.81
CA ASN A 66 -8.41 7.43 1.09
C ASN A 66 -8.32 8.76 0.32
N GLY A 67 -7.90 8.72 -0.95
CA GLY A 67 -7.74 9.91 -1.79
C GLY A 67 -6.50 10.77 -1.49
N THR A 68 -5.67 10.39 -0.52
CA THR A 68 -4.42 11.11 -0.19
C THR A 68 -3.21 10.35 -0.71
N ALA A 69 -2.28 11.03 -1.39
CA ALA A 69 -1.07 10.40 -1.90
C ALA A 69 -0.15 9.91 -0.77
N LEU A 70 0.30 8.67 -0.88
CA LEU A 70 1.22 8.08 0.08
C LEU A 70 2.65 8.59 -0.15
N GLY A 71 3.33 8.91 0.96
CA GLY A 71 4.75 9.24 0.92
C GLY A 71 5.59 8.01 0.58
N LYS A 72 6.77 8.23 -0.02
CA LYS A 72 7.74 7.15 -0.28
C LYS A 72 8.70 7.02 0.91
N SER A 73 9.07 5.80 1.26
CA SER A 73 10.17 5.53 2.19
C SER A 73 11.14 4.53 1.58
N LEU A 74 12.43 4.73 1.84
CA LEU A 74 13.51 3.81 1.44
C LEU A 74 13.85 2.79 2.54
N MET A 75 13.31 3.00 3.74
CA MET A 75 13.59 2.19 4.91
C MET A 75 12.27 1.86 5.61
N GLU A 76 12.14 0.61 6.06
CA GLU A 76 11.12 0.23 7.03
C GLU A 76 11.51 0.89 8.37
N LYS A 77 10.56 1.57 9.03
CA LYS A 77 10.78 2.25 10.31
C LYS A 77 10.00 1.56 11.40
#